data_AF-A0AAC9YF74-F1
#
_entry.id   AF-A0AAC9YF74-F1
#
_cell.length_a   1.000
_cell.length_b   1.000
_cell.length_c   1.000
_cell.angle_alpha   90.00
_cell.angle_beta   90.00
_cell.angle_gamma   90.00
#
_symmetry.space_group_name_H-M   'P 1'
#
loop_
_entity.id
_entity.type
_entity.pdbx_description
1 polymer ?
#
loop_
_entity_poly.entity_id
_entity_poly.type
_entity_poly.pdbx_seq_one_letter_code
_entity_poly.pdbx_strand_id
1 'polypeptide(L)'
;MFEKTRQWAYKAIKRGWPDLPQWFEACFDRALAYNLQFSFPLGENEVKAIARSISKWTYQRFNASKFSRIQAIRCAKGDVWLITGVNLE
;
A
#
# COMPACT_ATOMS: atom_id res chain seq x y z
N MET A 1 -6.83 -12.17 -6.28
CA MET A 1 -5.60 -11.82 -5.53
C MET A 1 -5.17 -10.37 -5.69
N PHE A 2 -5.17 -9.81 -6.91
CA PHE A 2 -4.69 -8.45 -7.20
C PHE A 2 -5.21 -7.37 -6.22
N GLU A 3 -6.53 -7.33 -6.02
CA GLU A 3 -7.19 -6.37 -5.12
C GLU A 3 -6.67 -6.45 -3.68
N LYS A 4 -6.57 -7.68 -3.14
CA LYS A 4 -6.05 -7.92 -1.79
C LYS A 4 -4.57 -7.49 -1.69
N THR A 5 -3.76 -7.84 -2.70
CA THR A 5 -2.33 -7.48 -2.74
C THR A 5 -2.13 -5.97 -2.79
N ARG A 6 -2.86 -5.23 -3.64
CA ARG A 6 -2.69 -3.76 -3.73
C ARG A 6 -3.10 -3.03 -2.45
N GLN A 7 -4.20 -3.44 -1.82
CA GLN A 7 -4.67 -2.82 -0.57
C GLN A 7 -3.64 -3.01 0.56
N TRP A 8 -3.04 -4.19 0.64
CA TRP A 8 -1.92 -4.44 1.54
C TRP A 8 -0.70 -3.58 1.17
N ALA A 9 -0.32 -3.54 -0.12
CA ALA A 9 0.85 -2.83 -0.61
C ALA A 9 0.82 -1.33 -0.27
N TYR A 10 -0.34 -0.68 -0.39
CA TYR A 10 -0.52 0.73 -0.05
C TYR A 10 -0.22 1.06 1.41
N LYS A 11 -0.39 0.08 2.32
CA LYS A 11 -0.08 0.21 3.74
C LYS A 11 1.38 -0.19 4.01
N ALA A 12 1.81 -1.29 3.42
CA ALA A 12 3.12 -1.90 3.69
C ALA A 12 4.31 -1.05 3.19
N ILE A 13 4.22 -0.39 2.03
CA ILE A 13 5.33 0.40 1.47
C ILE A 13 5.82 1.51 2.41
N LYS A 14 4.91 2.05 3.23
CA LYS A 14 5.18 3.16 4.15
C LYS A 14 5.96 2.74 5.41
N ARG A 15 6.10 1.43 5.67
CA ARG A 15 6.78 0.93 6.87
C ARG A 15 8.30 1.03 6.81
N GLY A 16 8.87 1.07 5.60
CA GLY A 16 10.33 1.07 5.45
C GLY A 16 10.85 1.58 4.12
N TRP A 17 10.00 2.03 3.19
CA TRP A 17 10.40 2.55 1.87
C TRP A 17 11.50 1.72 1.18
N PRO A 18 11.29 0.40 0.98
CA PRO A 18 12.32 -0.50 0.46
C PRO A 18 12.66 -0.21 -1.00
N ASP A 19 13.85 -0.66 -1.43
CA ASP A 19 14.27 -0.62 -2.83
C ASP A 19 13.33 -1.44 -3.73
N LEU A 20 13.23 -1.07 -5.01
CA LEU A 20 12.30 -1.70 -5.94
C LEU A 20 12.45 -3.23 -6.05
N PRO A 21 13.65 -3.84 -6.09
CA PRO A 21 13.80 -5.30 -6.12
C PRO A 21 13.25 -5.96 -4.85
N GLN A 22 13.61 -5.45 -3.67
CA GLN A 22 13.12 -5.95 -2.38
C GLN A 22 11.60 -5.78 -2.27
N TRP A 23 11.08 -4.66 -2.77
CA TRP A 23 9.65 -4.37 -2.79
C TRP A 23 8.88 -5.30 -3.73
N PHE A 24 9.49 -5.65 -4.86
CA PHE A 24 8.92 -6.62 -5.79
C PHE A 24 8.81 -8.01 -5.15
N GLU A 25 9.85 -8.50 -4.48
CA GLU A 25 9.82 -9.80 -3.78
C GLU A 25 8.72 -9.82 -2.72
N ALA A 26 8.64 -8.78 -1.88
CA ALA A 26 7.58 -8.67 -0.87
C ALA A 26 6.15 -8.68 -1.49
N CYS A 27 5.97 -8.03 -2.64
CA CYS A 27 4.71 -8.04 -3.37
C CYS A 27 4.42 -9.42 -4.00
N PHE A 28 5.46 -10.13 -4.45
CA PHE A 28 5.37 -11.45 -5.04
C PHE A 28 4.98 -12.50 -4.00
N ASP A 29 5.68 -12.56 -2.87
CA ASP A 29 5.35 -13.44 -1.74
C ASP A 29 3.91 -13.25 -1.28
N ARG A 30 3.47 -11.99 -1.19
CA ARG A 30 2.10 -11.68 -0.79
C ARG A 30 1.07 -12.10 -1.83
N ALA A 31 1.36 -11.89 -3.11
CA ALA A 31 0.49 -12.33 -4.20
C ALA A 31 0.39 -13.86 -4.24
N LEU A 32 1.50 -14.57 -4.03
CA LEU A 32 1.55 -16.03 -3.96
C LEU A 32 0.71 -16.55 -2.78
N ALA A 33 0.86 -15.97 -1.60
CA ALA A 33 0.06 -16.33 -0.43
C ALA A 33 -1.45 -16.14 -0.66
N TYR A 34 -1.85 -15.11 -1.42
CA TYR A 34 -3.25 -14.94 -1.82
C TYR A 34 -3.68 -15.86 -2.97
N ASN A 35 -2.76 -16.27 -3.85
CA ASN A 35 -3.04 -17.21 -4.93
C ASN A 35 -3.40 -18.61 -4.40
N LEU A 36 -2.73 -19.04 -3.32
CA LEU A 36 -2.99 -20.32 -2.64
C LEU A 36 -4.38 -20.43 -1.99
N GLN A 37 -5.12 -19.33 -1.87
CA GLN A 37 -6.48 -19.32 -1.31
C GLN A 37 -7.57 -19.64 -2.36
N PHE A 38 -7.21 -19.75 -3.65
CA PHE A 38 -8.15 -20.08 -4.71
C PHE A 38 -8.25 -21.59 -4.92
N SER A 39 -9.45 -22.08 -5.26
CA SER A 39 -9.66 -23.50 -5.59
C SER A 39 -8.87 -23.93 -6.83
N PHE A 40 -8.59 -23.00 -7.74
CA PHE A 40 -7.72 -23.20 -8.89
C PHE A 40 -6.68 -22.07 -8.92
N PRO A 41 -5.44 -22.32 -8.46
CA PRO A 41 -4.40 -21.30 -8.40
C PRO A 41 -3.92 -20.92 -9.81
N LEU A 42 -3.59 -19.64 -10.00
CA LEU A 42 -2.98 -19.16 -11.24
C LEU A 42 -1.52 -19.63 -11.36
N GLY A 43 -1.01 -19.66 -12.59
CA GLY A 43 0.39 -19.98 -12.84
C GLY A 43 1.33 -18.92 -12.26
N GLU A 44 2.54 -19.32 -11.87
CA GLU A 44 3.51 -18.43 -11.23
C GLU A 44 3.83 -17.20 -12.09
N ASN A 45 3.91 -17.36 -13.41
CA ASN A 45 4.14 -16.27 -14.35
C ASN A 45 3.07 -15.17 -14.26
N GLU A 46 1.81 -15.53 -14.09
CA GLU A 46 0.70 -14.57 -13.95
C GLU A 46 0.75 -13.87 -12.60
N VAL A 47 1.07 -14.61 -11.53
CA VAL A 47 1.29 -14.04 -10.18
C VAL A 47 2.44 -13.04 -10.23
N LYS A 48 3.53 -13.38 -10.91
CA LYS A 48 4.71 -12.53 -11.09
C LYS A 48 4.39 -11.25 -11.87
N ALA A 49 3.58 -11.35 -12.92
CA ALA A 49 3.11 -10.20 -13.70
C ALA A 49 2.26 -9.24 -12.84
N ILE A 50 1.36 -9.80 -12.02
CA ILE A 50 0.53 -9.04 -11.08
C ILE A 50 1.38 -8.35 -10.01
N ALA A 51 2.31 -9.07 -9.39
CA ALA A 51 3.23 -8.52 -8.39
C ALA A 51 4.07 -7.37 -8.98
N ARG A 52 4.57 -7.53 -10.21
CA ARG A 52 5.35 -6.51 -10.93
C ARG A 52 4.54 -5.26 -11.22
N SER A 53 3.27 -5.40 -11.58
CA SER A 53 2.37 -4.26 -11.82
C SER A 53 2.17 -3.45 -10.54
N ILE A 54 1.87 -4.14 -9.43
CA ILE A 54 1.64 -3.51 -8.12
C ILE A 54 2.91 -2.84 -7.60
N SER A 55 4.05 -3.52 -7.63
CA SER A 55 5.31 -2.99 -7.10
C SER A 55 5.77 -1.74 -7.85
N LYS A 56 5.73 -1.75 -9.19
CA LYS A 56 6.05 -0.56 -10.01
C LYS A 56 5.11 0.60 -9.74
N TRP A 57 3.80 0.37 -9.73
CA TRP A 57 2.80 1.42 -9.52
C TRP A 57 2.96 2.08 -8.15
N THR A 58 3.16 1.28 -7.12
CA THR A 58 3.30 1.76 -5.74
C THR A 58 4.62 2.50 -5.54
N TYR A 59 5.73 1.96 -6.04
CA TYR A 59 7.05 2.60 -5.93
C TYR A 59 7.11 3.97 -6.62
N GLN A 60 6.44 4.13 -7.77
CA GLN A 60 6.41 5.41 -8.49
C GLN A 60 5.54 6.48 -7.82
N ARG A 61 4.45 6.08 -7.16
CA ARG A 61 3.43 7.03 -6.67
C ARG A 61 3.59 7.38 -5.20
N PHE A 62 3.99 6.42 -4.38
CA PHE A 62 4.21 6.66 -2.95
C PHE A 62 5.65 7.12 -2.74
N ASN A 63 5.82 8.20 -1.99
CA ASN A 63 7.12 8.65 -1.53
C ASN A 63 7.04 9.20 -0.11
N ALA A 64 8.16 9.17 0.61
CA ALA A 64 8.25 9.57 2.00
C ALA A 64 7.82 11.03 2.22
N SER A 65 8.23 11.95 1.35
CA SER A 65 7.94 13.38 1.48
C SER A 65 6.44 13.70 1.34
N LYS A 66 5.75 13.08 0.37
CA LYS A 66 4.29 13.20 0.20
C LYS A 66 3.56 12.62 1.40
N PHE A 67 4.02 11.49 1.92
CA PHE A 67 3.42 10.88 3.10
C PHE A 67 3.57 11.76 4.34
N SER A 68 4.78 12.27 4.59
CA SER A 68 5.07 13.21 5.69
C SER A 68 4.19 14.48 5.59
N ARG A 69 4.08 15.08 4.40
CA ARG A 69 3.19 16.23 4.16
C ARG A 69 1.73 15.93 4.47
N ILE A 70 1.22 14.77 4.04
CA ILE A 70 -0.16 14.35 4.34
C ILE A 70 -0.34 14.17 5.85
N GLN A 71 0.65 13.61 6.55
CA GLN A 71 0.59 13.40 7.99
C GLN A 71 0.61 14.73 8.76
N ALA A 72 1.44 15.69 8.35
CA ALA A 72 1.46 17.04 8.92
C ALA A 72 0.10 17.75 8.77
N ILE A 73 -0.51 17.68 7.58
CA ILE A 73 -1.86 18.25 7.34
C ILE A 73 -2.91 17.57 8.22
N ARG A 74 -2.82 16.25 8.43
CA ARG A 74 -3.74 15.51 9.29
C ARG A 74 -3.60 15.87 10.76
N CYS A 75 -2.37 16.05 11.25
CA CYS A 75 -2.12 16.51 12.61
C CYS A 75 -2.73 17.90 12.81
N ALA A 76 -2.44 18.84 11.90
CA ALA A 76 -2.98 20.20 11.95
C ALA A 76 -4.52 20.24 11.89
N LYS A 77 -5.15 19.37 11.08
CA LYS A 77 -6.63 19.26 11.08
C LYS A 77 -7.17 18.67 12.37
N GLY A 78 -6.50 17.68 12.95
CA GLY A 78 -6.87 17.11 14.26
C GLY A 78 -6.86 18.19 15.34
N ASP A 79 -5.81 19.01 15.34
CA ASP A 79 -5.69 20.14 16.27
C ASP A 79 -6.80 21.17 16.04
N VAL A 80 -7.12 21.52 14.78
CA VAL A 80 -8.22 22.43 14.44
C VAL A 80 -9.58 21.88 14.89
N TRP A 81 -9.86 20.59 14.69
CA TRP A 81 -11.12 19.98 15.15
C TRP A 81 -11.25 19.96 16.67
N LEU A 82 -10.14 19.74 17.39
CA LEU A 82 -10.12 19.79 18.86
C LEU A 82 -10.33 21.20 19.41
N ILE A 83 -9.85 22.25 18.73
CA ILE A 83 -10.03 23.65 19.19
C ILE A 83 -11.36 24.26 18.75
N THR A 84 -11.93 23.89 17.60
CA THR A 84 -13.13 24.57 17.08
C THR A 84 -14.45 24.01 17.58
N GLY A 85 -14.49 22.78 18.14
CA GLY A 85 -15.62 22.19 18.88
C GLY A 85 -17.01 22.77 18.64
N VAL A 86 -17.43 22.93 17.37
CA VAL A 86 -18.78 23.42 17.05
C VAL A 86 -19.68 22.20 17.20
N ASN A 87 -20.32 22.10 18.37
CA ASN A 87 -21.56 21.35 18.51
C ASN A 87 -22.58 22.03 17.60
N LEU A 88 -22.83 21.44 16.43
CA LEU A 88 -24.05 21.68 15.69
C LEU A 88 -25.16 20.88 16.39
N GLU A 89 -25.78 21.50 17.39
CA GLU A 89 -27.17 21.18 17.77
C GLU A 89 -28.14 21.83 16.78
#